data_AF-A0A800CAS6-F1
#
_entry.id   AF-A0A800CAS6-F1
#
_cell.length_a   1.000
_cell.length_b   1.000
_cell.length_c   1.000
_cell.angle_alpha   90.00
_cell.angle_beta   90.00
_cell.angle_gamma   90.00
#
_symmetry.space_group_name_H-M   'P 1'
#
loop_
_entity.id
_entity.type
_entity.pdbx_description
1 polymer ?
#
loop_
_entity_poly.entity_id
_entity_poly.type
_entity_poly.pdbx_seq_one_letter_code
_entity_poly.pdbx_strand_id
1 'polypeptide(L)'
;EALRQAEYSDSVRARILARLREMAYLDDRAFAQWWVENRVQFSPRSLRALRQELVQKGLPRSLIDEVLAPLDDDQLALAAGKMRAYRWRHLSRADFEKKMIGYLQRRGFDFATARQTALTLMNSEDE
;
A
#
# COMPACT_ATOMS: atom_id res chain seq x y z
N GLU A 1 4.61 -19.78 1.86
CA GLU A 1 4.03 -21.13 2.03
C GLU A 1 4.95 -22.23 2.57
N ALA A 2 6.25 -22.32 2.25
CA ALA A 2 7.04 -23.55 2.48
C ALA A 2 7.64 -23.80 3.90
N LEU A 3 7.26 -23.04 4.94
CA LEU A 3 7.74 -23.22 6.32
C LEU A 3 6.63 -23.56 7.33
N ARG A 4 5.43 -23.92 6.85
CA ARG A 4 4.29 -24.27 7.71
C ARG A 4 4.24 -25.74 8.12
N GLN A 5 5.18 -26.57 7.65
CA GLN A 5 5.07 -28.04 7.70
C GLN A 5 6.18 -28.75 8.47
N ALA A 6 6.82 -28.06 9.41
CA ALA A 6 7.71 -28.69 10.38
C ALA A 6 7.29 -28.27 11.78
N GLU A 7 6.93 -29.24 12.61
CA GLU A 7 6.60 -29.08 14.04
C GLU A 7 7.86 -28.70 14.85
N TYR A 8 8.39 -27.51 14.59
CA TYR A 8 9.42 -26.93 15.44
C TYR A 8 8.77 -26.26 16.64
N SER A 9 9.25 -26.61 17.84
CA SER A 9 8.91 -25.90 19.07
C SER A 9 9.16 -24.40 18.92
N ASP A 10 8.38 -23.57 19.62
CA ASP A 10 8.49 -22.11 19.53
C ASP A 10 9.91 -21.61 19.88
N SER A 11 10.64 -22.34 20.74
CA SER A 11 12.04 -22.06 21.07
C SER A 11 13.01 -22.32 19.92
N VAL A 12 12.80 -23.36 19.12
CA VAL A 12 13.61 -23.65 17.92
C VAL A 12 13.33 -22.63 16.83
N ARG A 13 12.06 -22.24 16.66
CA ARG A 13 11.64 -21.21 15.71
C ARG A 13 12.24 -19.84 16.04
N ALA A 14 12.22 -19.44 17.30
CA ALA A 14 12.85 -18.20 17.78
C ALA A 14 14.37 -18.20 17.53
N ARG A 15 15.05 -19.32 17.78
CA ARG A 15 16.49 -19.46 17.50
C ARG A 15 16.83 -19.41 16.02
N ILE A 16 16.03 -20.03 15.15
CA ILE A 16 16.24 -19.98 13.69
C ILE A 16 16.04 -18.55 13.17
N LEU A 17 14.99 -17.86 13.62
CA LEU A 17 14.73 -16.46 13.24
C LEU A 17 15.84 -15.52 13.74
N ALA A 18 16.34 -15.72 14.96
CA ALA A 18 17.48 -14.96 15.48
C ALA A 18 18.74 -15.20 14.66
N ARG A 19 19.03 -16.46 14.29
CA ARG A 19 20.20 -16.82 13.48
C ARG A 19 20.13 -16.24 12.06
N LEU A 20 18.95 -16.23 11.44
CA LEU A 20 18.74 -15.64 10.11
C LEU A 20 18.87 -14.11 10.11
N ARG A 21 18.46 -13.45 11.21
CA ARG A 21 18.69 -12.02 11.44
C ARG A 21 20.18 -11.70 11.69
N GLU A 22 20.87 -12.49 12.50
CA GLU A 22 22.32 -12.34 12.76
C GLU A 22 23.16 -12.47 11.48
N MET A 23 22.75 -13.33 10.56
CA MET A 23 23.47 -13.57 9.30
C MET A 23 23.09 -12.58 8.19
N ALA A 24 22.32 -11.52 8.47
CA ALA A 24 21.85 -10.52 7.51
C ALA A 24 21.03 -11.08 6.32
N TYR A 25 20.53 -12.32 6.41
CA TYR A 25 19.65 -12.91 5.39
C TYR A 25 18.19 -12.41 5.52
N LEU A 26 17.84 -11.74 6.63
CA LEU A 26 16.56 -11.07 6.85
C LEU A 26 16.82 -9.60 7.17
N ASP A 27 16.85 -8.76 6.14
CA ASP A 27 16.83 -7.31 6.29
C ASP A 27 15.38 -6.82 6.22
N ASP A 28 14.76 -6.68 7.40
CA ASP A 28 13.38 -6.19 7.55
C ASP A 28 13.21 -4.81 6.90
N ARG A 29 14.25 -3.95 6.92
CA ARG A 29 14.23 -2.62 6.31
C ARG A 29 14.24 -2.71 4.80
N ALA A 30 15.15 -3.48 4.21
CA ALA A 30 15.20 -3.67 2.77
C ALA A 30 13.88 -4.28 2.25
N PHE A 31 13.30 -5.24 2.99
CA PHE A 31 12.00 -5.80 2.66
C PHE A 31 10.88 -4.74 2.74
N ALA A 32 10.85 -3.92 3.79
CA ALA A 32 9.84 -2.88 3.97
C ALA A 32 9.91 -1.82 2.85
N GLN A 33 11.11 -1.36 2.49
CA GLN A 33 11.34 -0.43 1.39
C GLN A 33 10.88 -1.02 0.05
N TRP A 34 11.35 -2.23 -0.28
CA TRP A 34 10.94 -2.92 -1.49
C TRP A 34 9.42 -3.11 -1.57
N TRP A 35 8.78 -3.49 -0.46
CA TRP A 35 7.33 -3.69 -0.39
C TRP A 35 6.57 -2.40 -0.71
N VAL A 36 7.01 -1.29 -0.10
CA VAL A 36 6.43 0.04 -0.30
C VAL A 36 6.61 0.49 -1.74
N GLU A 37 7.83 0.45 -2.28
CA GLU A 37 8.14 0.82 -3.67
C GLU A 37 7.28 0.03 -4.66
N ASN A 38 7.18 -1.29 -4.47
CA ASN A 38 6.40 -2.15 -5.36
C ASN A 38 4.90 -1.79 -5.33
N ARG A 39 4.36 -1.44 -4.16
CA ARG A 39 2.96 -0.99 -4.05
C ARG A 39 2.76 0.37 -4.71
N VAL A 40 3.62 1.34 -4.43
CA VAL A 40 3.55 2.68 -5.01
C VAL A 40 3.59 2.62 -6.54
N GLN A 41 4.39 1.71 -7.10
CA GLN A 41 4.53 1.59 -8.55
C GLN A 41 3.35 0.85 -9.22
N PHE A 42 2.92 -0.29 -8.67
CA PHE A 42 2.03 -1.21 -9.40
C PHE A 42 0.61 -1.29 -8.84
N SER A 43 0.42 -0.99 -7.56
CA SER A 43 -0.89 -1.06 -6.93
C SER A 43 -0.98 -0.05 -5.79
N PRO A 44 -1.05 1.27 -6.10
CA PRO A 44 -1.02 2.28 -5.05
C PRO A 44 -2.23 2.09 -4.12
N ARG A 45 -1.95 2.17 -2.83
CA ARG A 45 -2.89 2.00 -1.72
C ARG A 45 -2.66 3.14 -0.73
N SER A 46 -3.65 3.37 0.12
CA SER A 46 -3.48 4.34 1.21
C SER A 46 -2.34 3.96 2.15
N LEU A 47 -1.75 4.96 2.81
CA LEU A 47 -0.81 4.80 3.91
C LEU A 47 -1.36 3.85 4.98
N ARG A 48 -2.66 3.94 5.29
CA ARG A 48 -3.32 3.05 6.25
C ARG A 48 -3.30 1.60 5.79
N ALA A 49 -3.60 1.34 4.52
CA ALA A 49 -3.56 0.00 3.96
C ALA A 49 -2.12 -0.55 3.90
N LEU A 50 -1.15 0.26 3.47
CA LEU A 50 0.27 -0.12 3.45
C LEU A 50 0.78 -0.48 4.85
N ARG A 51 0.43 0.33 5.85
CA ARG A 51 0.74 0.06 7.25
C ARG A 51 0.16 -1.27 7.71
N GLN A 52 -1.10 -1.57 7.39
CA GLN A 52 -1.72 -2.84 7.74
C GLN A 52 -1.05 -4.03 7.06
N GLU A 53 -0.66 -3.89 5.79
CA GLU A 53 0.10 -4.91 5.07
C GLU A 53 1.44 -5.19 5.78
N LEU A 54 2.22 -4.15 6.09
CA LEU A 54 3.52 -4.29 6.75
C LEU A 54 3.40 -4.86 8.17
N VAL A 55 2.36 -4.49 8.93
CA VAL A 55 2.05 -5.09 10.24
C VAL A 55 1.74 -6.59 10.09
N GLN A 56 0.96 -6.99 9.08
CA GLN A 56 0.66 -8.40 8.81
C GLN A 56 1.90 -9.18 8.36
N LYS A 57 2.92 -8.51 7.82
CA LYS A 57 4.24 -9.10 7.53
C LYS A 57 5.14 -9.22 8.76
N GLY A 58 4.70 -8.72 9.93
CA GLY A 58 5.43 -8.86 11.19
C GLY A 58 6.53 -7.82 11.38
N LEU A 59 6.51 -6.72 10.61
CA LEU A 59 7.51 -5.66 10.73
C LEU A 59 7.28 -4.78 11.96
N PRO A 60 8.35 -4.30 12.61
CA PRO A 60 8.24 -3.43 13.78
C PRO A 60 7.64 -2.08 13.41
N ARG A 61 6.79 -1.52 14.30
CA ARG A 61 6.07 -0.26 14.06
C ARG A 61 7.01 0.91 13.72
N SER A 62 8.14 1.03 14.42
CA SER A 62 9.14 2.06 14.17
C SER A 62 9.67 2.04 12.74
N LEU A 63 9.95 0.84 12.21
CA LEU A 63 10.40 0.69 10.83
C LEU A 63 9.27 1.02 9.85
N ILE A 64 8.04 0.61 10.13
CA ILE A 64 6.86 0.93 9.31
C ILE A 64 6.67 2.44 9.24
N ASP A 65 6.76 3.13 10.37
CA ASP A 65 6.66 4.59 10.43
C ASP A 65 7.74 5.26 9.58
N GLU A 66 8.98 4.77 9.68
CA GLU A 66 10.11 5.30 8.92
C GLU A 66 9.95 5.14 7.41
N VAL A 67 9.57 3.96 6.91
CA VAL A 67 9.44 3.73 5.46
C VAL A 67 8.20 4.39 4.85
N LEU A 68 7.17 4.67 5.67
CA LEU A 68 5.95 5.35 5.22
C LEU A 68 6.01 6.87 5.39
N ALA A 69 6.88 7.40 6.25
CA ALA A 69 7.04 8.83 6.49
C ALA A 69 7.23 9.71 5.24
N PRO A 70 7.99 9.30 4.20
CA PRO A 70 8.19 10.15 3.03
C PRO A 70 7.01 10.15 2.04
N LEU A 71 5.97 9.37 2.30
CA LEU A 71 4.84 9.22 1.38
C LEU A 71 3.67 10.13 1.73
N ASP A 72 2.96 10.56 0.70
CA ASP A 72 1.77 11.41 0.80
C ASP A 72 0.53 10.63 0.30
N ASP A 73 -0.49 10.52 1.15
CA ASP A 73 -1.71 9.76 0.84
C ASP A 73 -2.48 10.36 -0.35
N ASP A 74 -2.45 11.68 -0.52
CA ASP A 74 -3.14 12.36 -1.62
C ASP A 74 -2.42 12.07 -2.95
N GLN A 75 -1.09 12.04 -2.95
CA GLN A 75 -0.31 11.64 -4.14
C GLN A 75 -0.52 10.17 -4.49
N LEU A 76 -0.62 9.30 -3.49
CA LEU A 76 -0.92 7.88 -3.69
C LEU A 76 -2.32 7.68 -4.28
N ALA A 77 -3.30 8.48 -3.83
CA ALA A 77 -4.66 8.45 -4.37
C ALA A 77 -4.69 8.88 -5.83
N LEU A 78 -4.00 9.97 -6.18
CA LEU A 78 -3.83 10.41 -7.57
C LEU A 78 -3.19 9.33 -8.43
N ALA A 79 -2.09 8.73 -7.97
CA ALA A 79 -1.42 7.63 -8.68
C ALA A 79 -2.36 6.42 -8.88
N ALA A 80 -3.13 6.05 -7.86
CA ALA A 80 -4.10 4.96 -7.95
C ALA A 80 -5.19 5.21 -9.00
N GLY A 81 -5.63 6.47 -9.11
CA GLY A 81 -6.75 6.91 -9.94
C GLY A 81 -6.38 7.22 -11.40
N LYS A 82 -5.16 7.68 -11.69
CA LYS A 82 -4.74 8.15 -13.04
C LYS A 82 -5.11 7.20 -14.19
N MET A 83 -4.71 5.93 -14.13
CA MET A 83 -5.03 4.96 -15.20
C MET A 83 -6.54 4.70 -15.31
N ARG A 84 -7.27 4.80 -14.20
CA ARG A 84 -8.72 4.60 -14.19
C ARG A 84 -9.46 5.81 -14.72
N ALA A 85 -8.97 7.02 -14.47
CA ALA A 85 -9.51 8.25 -15.02
C ALA A 85 -9.58 8.16 -16.54
N TYR A 86 -8.44 7.87 -17.18
CA TYR A 86 -8.34 7.67 -18.63
C TYR A 86 -9.33 6.62 -19.17
N ARG A 87 -9.50 5.50 -18.45
CA ARG A 87 -10.44 4.43 -18.85
C ARG A 87 -11.91 4.81 -18.66
N TRP A 88 -12.20 5.77 -17.80
CA TRP A 88 -13.55 6.17 -17.42
C TRP A 88 -13.94 7.57 -17.92
N ARG A 89 -13.10 8.21 -18.74
CA ARG A 89 -13.39 9.51 -19.40
C ARG A 89 -14.69 9.60 -20.17
N HIS A 90 -15.27 8.47 -20.58
CA HIS A 90 -16.53 8.41 -21.31
C HIS A 90 -17.77 8.42 -20.40
N LEU A 91 -17.58 8.33 -19.08
CA LEU A 91 -18.67 8.33 -18.13
C LEU A 91 -19.19 9.75 -17.90
N SER A 92 -20.45 9.86 -17.46
CA SER A 92 -20.97 11.12 -16.95
C SER A 92 -20.15 11.56 -15.73
N ARG A 93 -20.12 12.88 -15.46
CA ARG A 93 -19.48 13.45 -14.27
C ARG A 93 -19.91 12.75 -12.98
N ALA A 94 -21.21 12.53 -12.81
CA ALA A 94 -21.76 11.87 -11.62
C ALA A 94 -21.33 10.40 -11.51
N ASP A 95 -21.33 9.66 -12.63
CA ASP A 95 -20.92 8.25 -12.65
C ASP A 95 -19.42 8.09 -12.43
N PHE A 96 -18.61 8.98 -13.02
CA PHE A 96 -17.17 9.03 -12.80
C PHE A 96 -16.85 9.26 -11.33
N GLU A 97 -17.42 10.31 -10.71
CA GLU A 97 -17.15 10.66 -9.32
C GLU A 97 -17.50 9.49 -8.40
N LYS A 98 -18.72 8.94 -8.52
CA LYS A 98 -19.19 7.80 -7.73
C LYS A 98 -18.28 6.58 -7.89
N LYS A 99 -17.89 6.27 -9.12
CA LYS A 99 -17.06 5.09 -9.44
C LYS A 99 -15.62 5.26 -8.96
N MET A 100 -15.04 6.44 -9.10
CA MET A 100 -13.70 6.76 -8.65
C MET A 100 -13.59 6.72 -7.13
N ILE A 101 -14.53 7.35 -6.42
CA ILE A 101 -14.59 7.33 -4.95
C ILE A 101 -14.62 5.87 -4.45
N GLY A 102 -15.55 5.06 -4.96
CA GLY A 102 -15.65 3.66 -4.54
C GLY A 102 -14.40 2.84 -4.86
N TYR A 103 -13.73 3.12 -5.98
CA TYR A 103 -12.48 2.47 -6.36
C TYR A 103 -11.32 2.80 -5.41
N LEU A 104 -11.21 4.06 -4.98
CA LEU A 104 -10.19 4.53 -4.04
C LEU A 104 -10.48 4.04 -2.61
N GLN A 105 -11.74 4.05 -2.16
CA GLN A 105 -12.09 3.52 -0.84
C GLN A 105 -11.73 2.03 -0.68
N ARG A 106 -11.90 1.20 -1.72
CA ARG A 106 -11.43 -0.21 -1.72
C ARG A 106 -9.90 -0.35 -1.65
N ARG A 107 -9.17 0.75 -1.85
CA ARG A 107 -7.70 0.86 -1.69
C ARG A 107 -7.30 1.45 -0.34
N GLY A 108 -8.28 1.73 0.51
CA GLY A 108 -8.10 2.16 1.88
C GLY A 108 -8.05 3.67 2.09
N PHE A 109 -8.14 4.46 1.01
CA PHE A 109 -8.25 5.93 1.11
C PHE A 109 -9.56 6.29 1.79
N ASP A 110 -9.52 7.34 2.63
CA ASP A 110 -10.73 7.85 3.24
C ASP A 110 -11.63 8.55 2.21
N PHE A 111 -12.84 8.91 2.64
CA PHE A 111 -13.81 9.54 1.74
C PHE A 111 -13.36 10.93 1.27
N ALA A 112 -12.68 11.71 2.11
CA ALA A 112 -12.28 13.06 1.79
C ALA A 112 -11.19 13.05 0.70
N THR A 113 -10.12 12.29 0.89
CA THR A 113 -9.05 12.10 -0.10
C THR A 113 -9.61 11.46 -1.38
N ALA A 114 -10.48 10.45 -1.27
CA ALA A 114 -11.08 9.81 -2.44
C ALA A 114 -11.93 10.78 -3.28
N ARG A 115 -12.76 11.60 -2.62
CA ARG A 115 -13.59 12.60 -3.27
C ARG A 115 -12.76 13.71 -3.89
N GLN A 116 -11.80 14.26 -3.15
CA GLN A 116 -10.91 15.30 -3.67
C GLN A 116 -10.14 14.82 -4.89
N THR A 117 -9.59 13.60 -4.83
CA THR A 117 -8.88 12.97 -5.95
C THR A 117 -9.78 12.80 -7.17
N ALA A 118 -11.03 12.38 -6.99
CA ALA A 118 -11.99 12.24 -8.09
C ALA A 118 -12.27 13.58 -8.78
N LEU A 119 -12.41 14.66 -8.01
CA LEU A 119 -12.60 16.01 -8.56
C LEU A 119 -11.35 16.50 -9.31
N THR A 120 -10.16 16.31 -8.73
CA THR A 120 -8.88 16.68 -9.36
C THR A 120 -8.68 15.96 -10.69
N LEU A 121 -8.90 14.64 -10.73
CA LEU A 121 -8.68 13.84 -11.94
C LEU A 121 -9.68 14.15 -13.06
N MET A 122 -10.87 14.61 -12.70
CA MET A 122 -11.88 15.02 -13.67
C MET A 122 -11.50 16.34 -14.34
N ASN A 123 -11.07 17.32 -13.55
CA ASN A 123 -10.67 18.62 -14.07
C ASN A 123 -9.38 18.55 -14.91
N SER A 124 -8.51 17.58 -14.65
CA SER A 124 -7.27 17.38 -15.42
C SER A 124 -7.48 16.77 -16.81
N GLU A 125 -8.71 16.37 -17.17
CA GLU A 125 -9.05 15.93 -18.54
C GLU A 125 -9.65 17.05 -19.40
N ASP A 126 -10.02 18.19 -18.80
CA ASP A 126 -10.56 19.36 -19.50
C ASP A 126 -9.44 20.30 -20.05
N GLU A 127 -8.16 20.02 -19.75
CA GLU A 127 -6.95 20.68 -20.27
C GLU A 127 -6.18 19.80 -21.27
#